data_AF-A0A067DV20-F1
#
_entry.id   AF-A0A067DV20-F1
#
_cell.length_a   1.000
_cell.length_b   1.000
_cell.length_c   1.000
_cell.angle_alpha   90.00
_cell.angle_beta   90.00
_cell.angle_gamma   90.00
#
_symmetry.space_group_name_H-M   'P 1'
#
loop_
_entity.id
_entity.type
_entity.pdbx_description
1 polymer ?
#
loop_
_entity_poly.entity_id
_entity_poly.type
_entity_poly.pdbx_seq_one_letter_code
_entity_poly.pdbx_strand_id
1 'polypeptide(L)'
;KFKHHPAIKPLLEGGTVVQYGARTLNEGGLQSIPYPVFPGGAIIGCAAGFLNVPKIKGTHTAMKSGMLAAEAGFGVLHEDSNMEIYWDTLQKSWVWQELQRARNYRPAFEYGLLPGLAICGLEHYILRGKSPYTLKHGKPDHEATDAARLHSPIEYPKPDGVLSFDVPTSLH
;
A
#
# COMPACT_ATOMS: atom_id res chain seq x y z
N LYS A 1 4.32 -22.56 -1.77
CA LYS A 1 4.89 -22.27 -3.10
C LYS A 1 6.15 -21.38 -3.03
N PHE A 2 6.07 -20.11 -2.60
CA PHE A 2 7.23 -19.19 -2.58
C PHE A 2 8.44 -19.70 -1.78
N LYS A 3 8.22 -20.21 -0.56
CA LYS A 3 9.27 -20.75 0.32
C LYS A 3 10.07 -21.92 -0.29
N HIS A 4 9.52 -22.60 -1.30
CA HIS A 4 10.19 -23.69 -2.00
C HIS A 4 11.11 -23.23 -3.13
N HIS A 5 11.15 -21.93 -3.43
CA HIS A 5 12.08 -21.39 -4.42
C HIS A 5 13.54 -21.68 -4.03
N PRO A 6 14.42 -22.13 -4.94
CA PRO A 6 15.79 -22.55 -4.60
C PRO A 6 16.63 -21.49 -3.88
N ALA A 7 16.36 -20.20 -4.15
CA ALA A 7 17.05 -19.10 -3.47
C ALA A 7 16.55 -18.83 -2.03
N ILE A 8 15.39 -19.38 -1.65
CA ILE A 8 14.72 -19.11 -0.37
C ILE A 8 14.79 -20.34 0.54
N LYS A 9 14.56 -21.53 -0.03
CA LYS A 9 14.53 -22.80 0.70
C LYS A 9 15.73 -22.99 1.65
N PRO A 10 17.00 -22.80 1.21
CA PRO A 10 18.16 -22.98 2.08
C PRO A 10 18.21 -22.02 3.28
N LEU A 11 17.53 -20.87 3.20
CA LEU A 11 17.49 -19.89 4.30
C LEU A 11 16.53 -20.30 5.42
N LEU A 12 15.62 -21.23 5.15
CA LEU A 12 14.54 -21.64 6.05
C LEU A 12 14.68 -23.10 6.52
N GLU A 13 15.53 -23.88 5.86
CA GLU A 13 15.79 -25.28 6.22
C GLU A 13 16.28 -25.40 7.67
N GLY A 14 15.68 -26.34 8.42
CA GLY A 14 15.94 -26.52 9.85
C GLY A 14 15.28 -25.48 10.77
N GLY A 15 14.62 -24.47 10.20
CA GLY A 15 13.87 -23.46 10.95
C GLY A 15 12.50 -23.97 11.43
N THR A 16 11.95 -23.27 12.43
CA THR A 16 10.60 -23.51 12.94
C THR A 16 9.73 -22.27 12.74
N VAL A 17 8.51 -22.44 12.24
CA VAL A 17 7.54 -21.34 12.13
C VAL A 17 6.93 -21.09 13.50
N VAL A 18 7.07 -19.86 14.01
CA VAL A 18 6.58 -19.47 15.34
C VAL A 18 5.22 -18.80 15.28
N GLN A 19 4.94 -18.09 14.18
CA GLN A 19 3.71 -17.32 14.03
C GLN A 19 3.35 -17.14 12.56
N TYR A 20 2.05 -17.02 12.30
CA TYR A 20 1.48 -16.61 11.03
C TYR A 20 0.52 -15.44 11.21
N GLY A 21 0.40 -14.60 10.19
CA GLY A 21 -0.55 -13.49 10.16
C GLY A 21 -0.73 -12.98 8.74
N ALA A 22 -1.91 -12.42 8.47
CA ALA A 22 -2.23 -11.79 7.20
C ALA A 22 -3.00 -10.48 7.43
N ARG A 23 -2.72 -9.47 6.61
CA ARG A 23 -3.41 -8.18 6.65
C ARG A 23 -3.46 -7.59 5.25
N THR A 24 -4.56 -6.93 4.92
CA THR A 24 -4.67 -6.11 3.72
C THR A 24 -3.88 -4.82 3.88
N LEU A 25 -3.35 -4.30 2.77
CA LEU A 25 -2.62 -3.04 2.73
C LEU A 25 -3.10 -2.22 1.54
N ASN A 26 -2.93 -0.91 1.61
CA ASN A 26 -3.40 -0.01 0.56
C ASN A 26 -2.40 0.07 -0.58
N GLU A 27 -2.86 -0.05 -1.82
CA GLU A 27 -2.02 0.12 -3.00
C GLU A 27 -2.46 1.28 -3.92
N GLY A 28 -3.53 1.98 -3.55
CA GLY A 28 -4.08 3.10 -4.32
C GLY A 28 -3.20 4.36 -4.33
N GLY A 29 -2.37 4.57 -3.31
CA GLY A 29 -1.47 5.72 -3.23
C GLY A 29 -2.20 7.07 -3.32
N LEU A 30 -1.52 8.09 -3.87
CA LEU A 30 -2.00 9.48 -3.90
C LEU A 30 -3.39 9.61 -4.56
N GLN A 31 -3.64 8.87 -5.64
CA GLN A 31 -4.86 8.95 -6.43
C GLN A 31 -6.11 8.46 -5.69
N SER A 32 -5.92 7.72 -4.60
CA SER A 32 -7.00 7.11 -3.81
C SER A 32 -7.18 7.77 -2.45
N ILE A 33 -6.46 8.85 -2.15
CA ILE A 33 -6.63 9.59 -0.89
C ILE A 33 -7.95 10.36 -0.94
N PRO A 34 -8.92 10.06 -0.06
CA PRO A 34 -10.14 10.85 0.03
C PRO A 34 -9.85 12.16 0.75
N TYR A 35 -10.80 13.09 0.67
CA TYR A 35 -10.80 14.21 1.59
C TYR A 35 -10.98 13.70 3.03
N PRO A 36 -10.05 13.99 3.96
CA PRO A 36 -10.01 13.27 5.22
C PRO A 36 -10.74 13.97 6.37
N VAL A 37 -11.23 15.21 6.19
CA VAL A 37 -11.87 16.01 7.25
C VAL A 37 -13.40 15.90 7.13
N PHE A 38 -14.09 15.81 8.28
CA PHE A 38 -15.55 15.80 8.35
C PHE A 38 -16.02 16.45 9.67
N PRO A 39 -17.30 16.86 9.80
CA PRO A 39 -17.81 17.46 11.02
C PRO A 39 -17.58 16.55 12.24
N GLY A 40 -16.75 17.01 13.17
CA GLY A 40 -16.40 16.28 14.39
C GLY A 40 -15.20 15.34 14.31
N GLY A 41 -14.48 15.26 13.18
CA GLY A 41 -13.29 14.41 13.11
C GLY A 41 -12.47 14.46 11.83
N ALA A 42 -11.44 13.62 11.78
CA ALA A 42 -10.61 13.41 10.59
C ALA A 42 -10.12 11.95 10.49
N ILE A 43 -9.88 11.49 9.26
CA ILE A 43 -9.33 10.17 8.94
C ILE A 43 -7.81 10.30 8.81
N ILE A 44 -7.07 9.43 9.49
CA ILE A 44 -5.60 9.43 9.49
C ILE A 44 -5.03 8.07 9.07
N GLY A 45 -3.73 8.03 8.81
CA GLY A 45 -2.98 6.80 8.58
C GLY A 45 -3.42 5.98 7.37
N CYS A 46 -3.32 4.65 7.50
CA CYS A 46 -3.74 3.75 6.43
C CYS A 46 -5.26 3.78 6.21
N ALA A 47 -6.08 4.24 7.16
CA ALA A 47 -7.51 4.42 6.89
C ALA A 47 -7.74 5.48 5.80
N ALA A 48 -6.89 6.51 5.73
CA ALA A 48 -6.92 7.54 4.69
C ALA A 48 -6.06 7.20 3.46
N GLY A 49 -5.33 6.08 3.45
CA GLY A 49 -4.59 5.63 2.26
C GLY A 49 -3.13 6.09 2.16
N PHE A 50 -2.49 6.59 3.22
CA PHE A 50 -1.13 7.19 3.14
C PHE A 50 0.04 6.19 2.98
N LEU A 51 -0.15 5.06 2.31
CA LEU A 51 0.90 4.05 2.12
C LEU A 51 1.76 4.36 0.89
N ASN A 52 3.09 4.33 1.04
CA ASN A 52 4.03 4.36 -0.07
C ASN A 52 4.27 2.94 -0.59
N VAL A 53 3.58 2.58 -1.68
CA VAL A 53 3.54 1.24 -2.27
C VAL A 53 4.92 0.72 -2.70
N PRO A 54 5.69 1.43 -3.55
CA PRO A 54 6.98 0.90 -4.01
C PRO A 54 7.99 0.71 -2.89
N LYS A 55 7.85 1.42 -1.77
CA LYS A 55 8.70 1.23 -0.58
C LYS A 55 8.14 0.19 0.40
N ILE A 56 6.88 -0.21 0.26
CA ILE A 56 6.13 -1.00 1.24
C ILE A 56 6.19 -0.34 2.62
N LYS A 57 5.99 0.98 2.68
CA LYS A 57 6.09 1.77 3.91
C LYS A 57 4.90 2.70 4.08
N GLY A 58 4.12 2.49 5.13
CA GLY A 58 3.02 3.37 5.52
C GLY A 58 3.08 3.83 6.99
N THR A 59 3.98 3.27 7.80
CA THR A 59 4.03 3.56 9.25
C THR A 59 4.41 5.00 9.53
N HIS A 60 5.46 5.51 8.87
CA HIS A 60 5.98 6.87 9.10
C HIS A 60 5.02 7.95 8.59
N THR A 61 4.39 7.73 7.45
CA THR A 61 3.34 8.61 6.91
C THR A 61 2.08 8.57 7.78
N ALA A 62 1.71 7.40 8.31
CA ALA A 62 0.60 7.28 9.24
C ALA A 62 0.86 8.04 10.55
N MET A 63 2.05 7.86 11.14
CA MET A 63 2.46 8.62 12.33
C MET A 63 2.41 10.14 12.07
N LYS A 64 3.01 10.61 10.97
CA LYS A 64 3.01 12.06 10.67
C LYS A 64 1.60 12.59 10.42
N SER A 65 0.73 11.83 9.75
CA SER A 65 -0.65 12.23 9.57
C SER A 65 -1.41 12.37 10.90
N GLY A 66 -1.14 11.50 11.87
CA GLY A 66 -1.70 11.61 13.22
C GLY A 66 -1.18 12.83 13.98
N MET A 67 0.12 13.15 13.86
CA MET A 67 0.69 14.36 14.46
C MET A 67 0.04 15.64 13.91
N LEU A 68 -0.10 15.75 12.58
CA LEU A 68 -0.73 16.91 11.95
C LEU A 68 -2.23 17.04 12.32
N ALA A 69 -2.94 15.92 12.40
CA ALA A 69 -4.33 15.92 12.84
C ALA A 69 -4.46 16.34 14.32
N ALA A 70 -3.53 15.94 15.17
CA ALA A 70 -3.49 16.35 16.57
C ALA A 70 -3.17 17.85 16.73
N GLU A 71 -2.20 18.37 15.96
CA GLU A 71 -1.90 19.82 15.91
C GLU A 71 -3.14 20.63 15.50
N ALA A 72 -3.83 20.21 14.44
CA ALA A 72 -5.07 20.86 14.01
C ALA A 72 -6.19 20.75 15.05
N GLY A 73 -6.39 19.57 15.64
CA GLY A 73 -7.40 19.35 16.67
C GLY A 73 -7.14 20.16 17.94
N PHE A 74 -5.88 20.35 18.32
CA PHE A 74 -5.52 21.20 19.45
C PHE A 74 -5.86 22.69 19.17
N GLY A 75 -5.59 23.17 17.95
CA GLY A 75 -5.97 24.51 17.52
C GLY A 75 -7.48 24.75 17.55
N VAL A 76 -8.29 23.76 17.17
CA VAL A 76 -9.77 23.84 17.28
C VAL A 76 -10.20 24.04 18.75
N LEU A 77 -9.53 23.36 19.69
CA LEU A 77 -9.88 23.43 21.11
C LEU A 77 -9.47 24.75 21.80
N HIS A 78 -8.40 25.40 21.33
CA HIS A 78 -7.79 26.54 22.05
C HIS A 78 -7.78 27.86 21.27
N GLU A 79 -7.78 27.81 19.94
CA GLU A 79 -7.51 28.96 19.05
C GLU A 79 -8.69 29.28 18.13
N ASP A 80 -9.88 28.73 18.40
CA ASP A 80 -11.09 28.84 17.55
C ASP A 80 -10.82 28.55 16.06
N SER A 81 -9.91 27.59 15.83
CA SER A 81 -9.48 27.16 14.49
C SER A 81 -10.38 26.07 13.90
N ASN A 82 -10.09 25.65 12.67
CA ASN A 82 -10.84 24.60 11.96
C ASN A 82 -9.95 23.38 11.66
N MET A 83 -10.53 22.18 11.71
CA MET A 83 -9.92 20.93 11.26
C MET A 83 -9.46 20.95 9.79
N GLU A 84 -9.97 21.85 8.96
CA GLU A 84 -9.46 22.07 7.59
C GLU A 84 -7.95 22.31 7.52
N ILE A 85 -7.37 22.88 8.57
CA ILE A 85 -5.92 23.10 8.69
C ILE A 85 -5.16 21.77 8.58
N TYR A 86 -5.74 20.65 9.02
CA TYR A 86 -5.15 19.33 8.84
C TYR A 86 -4.93 19.00 7.36
N TRP A 87 -5.93 19.24 6.51
CA TRP A 87 -5.82 18.94 5.08
C TRP A 87 -4.76 19.81 4.42
N ASP A 88 -4.76 21.11 4.70
CA ASP A 88 -3.79 22.06 4.16
C ASP A 88 -2.34 21.73 4.59
N THR A 89 -2.14 21.44 5.88
CA THR A 89 -0.82 21.11 6.42
C THR A 89 -0.33 19.75 5.91
N LEU A 90 -1.23 18.78 5.74
CA LEU A 90 -0.92 17.48 5.14
C LEU A 90 -0.43 17.63 3.70
N GLN A 91 -1.13 18.40 2.87
CA GLN A 91 -0.73 18.64 1.47
C GLN A 91 0.61 19.39 1.35
N LYS A 92 0.92 20.27 2.31
CA LYS A 92 2.20 20.98 2.39
C LYS A 92 3.33 20.13 2.98
N SER A 93 3.01 19.03 3.65
CA SER A 93 3.98 18.18 4.34
C SER A 93 4.81 17.32 3.39
N TRP A 94 5.88 16.75 3.92
CA TRP A 94 6.70 15.77 3.20
C TRP A 94 5.93 14.48 2.86
N VAL A 95 4.84 14.16 3.58
CA VAL A 95 4.00 12.99 3.30
C VAL A 95 3.40 13.11 1.89
N TRP A 96 2.82 14.27 1.58
CA TRP A 96 2.23 14.52 0.27
C TRP A 96 3.28 14.46 -0.85
N GLN A 97 4.44 15.08 -0.62
CA GLN A 97 5.55 15.05 -1.57
C GLN A 97 6.06 13.63 -1.81
N GLU A 98 6.14 12.80 -0.77
CA GLU A 98 6.55 11.41 -0.87
C GLU A 98 5.56 10.58 -1.69
N LEU A 99 4.27 10.69 -1.39
CA LEU A 99 3.21 9.98 -2.12
C LEU A 99 3.11 10.45 -3.57
N GLN A 100 3.29 11.75 -3.81
CA GLN A 100 3.31 12.33 -5.15
C GLN A 100 4.46 11.80 -6.02
N ARG A 101 5.64 11.57 -5.44
CA ARG A 101 6.76 10.95 -6.19
C ARG A 101 6.52 9.48 -6.51
N ALA A 102 5.75 8.78 -5.68
CA ALA A 102 5.45 7.36 -5.84
C ALA A 102 4.18 7.08 -6.67
N ARG A 103 3.41 8.11 -7.04
CA ARG A 103 2.03 7.97 -7.55
C ARG A 103 1.88 7.09 -8.79
N ASN A 104 2.86 7.08 -9.69
CA ASN A 104 2.77 6.33 -10.95
C ASN A 104 3.25 4.88 -10.87
N TYR A 105 3.85 4.44 -9.76
CA TYR A 105 4.46 3.11 -9.67
C TYR A 105 3.42 1.99 -9.75
N ARG A 106 2.39 2.02 -8.89
CA ARG A 106 1.38 0.94 -8.87
C ARG A 106 0.54 0.90 -10.16
N PRO A 107 0.00 2.02 -10.67
CA PRO A 107 -0.73 2.02 -11.93
C PRO A 107 0.11 1.56 -13.13
N ALA A 108 1.44 1.74 -13.11
CA ALA A 108 2.27 1.29 -14.22
C ALA A 108 2.22 -0.23 -14.45
N PHE A 109 2.00 -1.01 -13.38
CA PHE A 109 1.88 -2.47 -13.48
C PHE A 109 0.53 -2.96 -14.01
N GLU A 110 -0.46 -2.08 -14.18
CA GLU A 110 -1.70 -2.41 -14.91
C GLU A 110 -1.41 -2.73 -16.39
N TYR A 111 -0.31 -2.22 -16.94
CA TYR A 111 0.17 -2.54 -18.28
C TYR A 111 1.00 -3.84 -18.33
N GLY A 112 1.10 -4.56 -17.21
CA GLY A 112 1.89 -5.79 -17.07
C GLY A 112 3.29 -5.57 -16.51
N LEU A 113 4.00 -6.67 -16.26
CA LEU A 113 5.28 -6.66 -15.54
C LEU A 113 6.37 -5.86 -16.27
N LEU A 114 6.61 -6.14 -17.55
CA LEU A 114 7.71 -5.51 -18.30
C LEU A 114 7.48 -4.01 -18.54
N PRO A 115 6.31 -3.57 -19.04
CA PRO A 115 6.05 -2.14 -19.19
C PRO A 115 6.02 -1.40 -17.84
N GLY A 116 5.46 -2.05 -16.81
CA GLY A 116 5.46 -1.51 -15.44
C GLY A 116 6.87 -1.26 -14.91
N LEU A 117 7.78 -2.21 -15.09
CA LEU A 117 9.19 -2.05 -14.71
C LEU A 117 9.87 -0.93 -15.50
N ALA A 118 9.62 -0.83 -16.81
CA ALA A 118 10.21 0.23 -17.65
C ALA A 118 9.76 1.63 -17.21
N ILE A 119 8.45 1.81 -16.97
CA ILE A 119 7.88 3.08 -16.48
C ILE A 119 8.42 3.40 -15.09
N CYS A 120 8.47 2.41 -14.17
CA CYS A 120 9.03 2.60 -12.84
C CYS A 120 10.51 3.00 -12.90
N GLY A 121 11.30 2.39 -13.79
CA GLY A 121 12.69 2.76 -14.03
C GLY A 121 12.82 4.21 -14.53
N LEU A 122 12.00 4.61 -15.50
CA LEU A 122 11.96 5.99 -16.01
C LEU A 122 11.60 6.99 -14.89
N GLU A 123 10.56 6.69 -14.12
CA GLU A 123 10.11 7.50 -12.98
C GLU A 123 11.18 7.62 -11.90
N HIS A 124 11.93 6.55 -11.63
CA HIS A 124 12.98 6.54 -10.62
C HIS A 124 14.23 7.31 -11.06
N TYR A 125 14.78 6.94 -12.22
CA TYR A 125 16.12 7.39 -12.61
C TYR A 125 16.11 8.74 -13.34
N ILE A 126 15.08 9.02 -14.14
CA ILE A 126 15.06 10.20 -15.02
C ILE A 126 14.12 11.27 -14.45
N LEU A 127 12.84 10.94 -14.26
CA LEU A 127 11.82 11.93 -13.90
C LEU A 127 11.79 12.23 -12.40
N ARG A 128 12.34 11.32 -11.57
CA ARG A 128 12.39 11.42 -10.10
C ARG A 128 11.01 11.72 -9.49
N GLY A 129 9.94 11.15 -10.06
CA GLY A 129 8.56 11.37 -9.64
C GLY A 129 7.96 12.74 -10.00
N LYS A 130 8.65 13.55 -10.83
CA LYS A 130 8.18 14.86 -11.31
C LYS A 130 7.48 14.79 -12.68
N SER A 131 6.96 13.62 -13.04
CA SER A 131 6.21 13.45 -14.28
C SER A 131 5.06 14.47 -14.38
N PRO A 132 4.79 15.03 -15.57
CA PRO A 132 3.70 16.00 -15.75
C PRO A 132 2.32 15.34 -15.75
N TYR A 133 2.26 14.01 -15.82
CA TYR A 133 1.03 13.23 -15.80
C TYR A 133 0.91 12.37 -14.54
N THR A 134 -0.32 11.96 -14.24
CA THR A 134 -0.66 11.02 -13.18
C THR A 134 -1.45 9.88 -13.79
N LEU A 135 -0.93 8.66 -13.70
CA LEU A 135 -1.61 7.46 -14.18
C LEU A 135 -2.82 7.16 -13.28
N LYS A 136 -3.87 6.59 -13.88
CA LYS A 136 -5.07 6.16 -13.17
C LYS A 136 -5.00 4.66 -12.91
N HIS A 137 -5.61 4.23 -11.80
CA HIS A 137 -5.85 2.81 -11.57
C HIS A 137 -6.85 2.27 -12.59
N GLY A 138 -6.80 0.96 -12.80
CA GLY A 138 -7.71 0.23 -13.65
C GLY A 138 -9.10 0.07 -13.01
N LYS A 139 -9.69 -1.10 -13.23
CA LYS A 139 -10.99 -1.45 -12.64
C LYS A 139 -10.88 -1.60 -11.12
N PRO A 140 -11.95 -1.35 -10.35
CA PRO A 140 -11.99 -1.70 -8.94
C PRO A 140 -11.68 -3.19 -8.71
N ASP A 141 -10.97 -3.52 -7.63
CA ASP A 141 -10.54 -4.89 -7.33
C ASP A 141 -11.70 -5.91 -7.30
N HIS A 142 -12.89 -5.49 -6.86
CA HIS A 142 -14.07 -6.36 -6.80
C HIS A 142 -14.64 -6.72 -8.19
N GLU A 143 -14.23 -6.03 -9.26
CA GLU A 143 -14.59 -6.30 -10.65
C GLU A 143 -13.44 -6.93 -11.44
N ALA A 144 -12.29 -7.20 -10.80
CA ALA A 144 -11.09 -7.70 -11.47
C ALA A 144 -11.11 -9.20 -11.76
N THR A 145 -12.12 -9.93 -11.28
CA THR A 145 -12.25 -11.38 -11.48
C THR A 145 -13.19 -11.71 -12.64
N ASP A 146 -12.75 -12.62 -13.51
CA ASP A 146 -13.61 -13.18 -14.56
C ASP A 146 -14.41 -14.40 -14.06
N ALA A 147 -15.37 -14.85 -14.87
CA ALA A 147 -16.11 -16.07 -14.61
C ALA A 147 -15.18 -17.30 -14.60
N ALA A 148 -15.35 -18.18 -13.59
CA ALA A 148 -14.50 -19.36 -13.40
C ALA A 148 -14.38 -20.27 -14.63
N ARG A 149 -15.43 -20.37 -15.47
CA ARG A 149 -15.43 -21.16 -16.71
C ARG A 149 -14.41 -20.70 -17.77
N LEU A 150 -13.88 -19.49 -17.64
CA LEU A 150 -12.91 -18.90 -18.56
C LEU A 150 -11.47 -19.24 -18.18
N HIS A 151 -11.26 -19.90 -17.03
CA HIS A 151 -9.94 -20.12 -16.45
C HIS A 151 -9.74 -21.60 -16.09
N SER A 152 -8.49 -22.05 -16.10
CA SER A 152 -8.12 -23.38 -15.62
C SER A 152 -7.76 -23.32 -14.13
N PRO A 153 -8.23 -24.27 -13.29
CA PRO A 153 -7.83 -24.33 -11.89
C PRO A 153 -6.30 -24.41 -11.73
N ILE A 154 -5.77 -23.68 -10.76
CA ILE A 154 -4.34 -23.71 -10.44
C ILE A 154 -4.07 -24.90 -9.52
N GLU A 155 -3.22 -25.83 -9.95
CA GLU A 155 -2.76 -26.91 -9.10
C GLU A 155 -1.65 -26.43 -8.16
N TYR A 156 -1.95 -26.41 -6.86
CA TYR A 156 -0.97 -26.11 -5.82
C TYR A 156 -0.41 -27.42 -5.23
N PRO A 157 0.91 -27.53 -5.05
CA PRO A 157 1.50 -28.70 -4.41
C PRO A 157 1.03 -28.80 -2.96
N LYS A 158 0.88 -30.04 -2.47
CA LYS A 158 0.52 -30.31 -1.08
C LYS A 158 1.58 -29.74 -0.12
N PRO A 159 1.19 -29.23 1.06
CA PRO A 159 2.13 -28.79 2.07
C PRO A 159 2.97 -29.96 2.57
N ASP A 160 4.24 -29.70 2.87
CA ASP A 160 5.23 -30.67 3.34
C ASP A 160 5.38 -30.68 4.88
N GLY A 161 4.72 -29.77 5.60
CA GLY A 161 4.81 -29.62 7.05
C GLY A 161 6.15 -29.08 7.55
N VAL A 162 7.07 -28.71 6.64
CA VAL A 162 8.40 -28.19 6.97
C VAL A 162 8.56 -26.78 6.44
N LEU A 163 8.44 -26.60 5.12
CA LEU A 163 8.52 -25.29 4.48
C LEU A 163 7.15 -24.74 4.12
N SER A 164 6.13 -25.57 4.06
CA SER A 164 4.77 -25.24 3.66
C SER A 164 3.78 -25.98 4.54
N PHE A 165 2.75 -25.26 4.96
CA PHE A 165 1.77 -25.70 5.94
C PHE A 165 0.37 -25.49 5.36
N ASP A 166 -0.59 -26.26 5.85
CA ASP A 166 -2.00 -26.03 5.58
C ASP A 166 -2.52 -24.78 6.34
N VAL A 167 -3.69 -24.30 5.92
CA VAL A 167 -4.31 -23.11 6.53
C VAL A 167 -4.70 -23.34 7.99
N PRO A 168 -5.34 -24.46 8.40
CA PRO A 168 -5.61 -24.75 9.80
C PRO A 168 -4.38 -24.67 10.70
N THR A 169 -3.27 -25.31 10.32
CA THR A 169 -1.99 -25.22 11.05
C THR A 169 -1.46 -23.80 11.11
N SER A 170 -1.81 -22.93 10.14
CA SER A 170 -1.39 -21.53 10.15
C SER A 170 -2.25 -20.64 11.06
N LEU A 171 -3.42 -21.10 11.52
CA LEU A 171 -4.32 -20.31 12.36
C LEU A 171 -4.12 -20.55 13.87
N HIS A 172 -3.40 -21.62 14.24
CA HIS A 172 -3.15 -22.06 15.61
C HIS A 172 -1.66 -21.97 15.95
#